data_AF-A0A6G7Y6T5-F1
#
_entry.id   AF-A0A6G7Y6T5-F1
#
_cell.length_a   1.000
_cell.length_b   1.000
_cell.length_c   1.000
_cell.angle_alpha   90.00
_cell.angle_beta   90.00
_cell.angle_gamma   90.00
#
_symmetry.space_group_name_H-M   'P 1'
#
loop_
_entity.id
_entity.type
_entity.pdbx_description
1 polymer ?
#
loop_
_entity_poly.entity_id
_entity_poly.type
_entity_poly.pdbx_seq_one_letter_code
_entity_poly.pdbx_strand_id
1 'polypeptide(L)'
;MTATLDVTPAQATGPFVLALDVGSSGTRSGLYDARARPVRKLKAKRPHAFRTLANGTSTIDPDQVTEEIGQAIDDVLAQFDGPIAGVALDTFASSLVGVDADGAAITPCYTYADSRCAPQVNYLKSILNEDDTQQRTGTRQHTGYLPPRFLWLQQNDPRTFDRVRRWMSLGEYAWLKLIGTTAAGTSTAAWTGMLDRRNGTWDTTLCDLVGVDREQLSPIASPLQPLEPRRAVGKRWPQLADAVWFAPISDGHSQSIGAGSVDASTAVLSAATSGAFRVLVSGDLDNLPAACGATASTSTARSSGAPSTTWAARSAGSRRPSGCPRPTNWTPPWPPILPRDSRWCCRGSPASARPAGWARRAACSTGSRPRRRRSSSTGPPSRGSRCPTSGSCAS
;
A
#
# COMPACT_ATOMS: atom_id res chain seq x y z
N MET A 1 15.32 -29.08 -11.80
CA MET A 1 14.44 -28.93 -10.63
C MET A 1 14.00 -27.47 -10.58
N THR A 2 12.75 -27.19 -10.92
CA THR A 2 12.17 -25.86 -10.76
C THR A 2 12.09 -25.62 -9.25
N ALA A 3 12.93 -24.74 -8.71
CA ALA A 3 12.85 -24.36 -7.31
C ALA A 3 11.44 -23.84 -7.07
N THR A 4 10.64 -24.62 -6.35
CA THR A 4 9.30 -24.21 -5.98
C THR A 4 9.48 -23.20 -4.85
N LEU A 5 8.92 -22.00 -5.01
CA LEU A 5 9.07 -20.91 -4.04
C LEU A 5 8.32 -21.19 -2.72
N ASP A 6 7.52 -22.25 -2.68
CA ASP A 6 6.74 -22.68 -1.53
C ASP A 6 7.47 -23.72 -0.66
N VAL A 7 7.01 -23.85 0.58
CA VAL A 7 7.62 -24.68 1.62
C VAL A 7 6.57 -25.63 2.21
N THR A 8 6.94 -26.87 2.52
CA THR A 8 6.00 -27.80 3.21
C THR A 8 5.80 -27.37 4.67
N PRO A 9 4.65 -27.65 5.31
CA PRO A 9 4.45 -27.29 6.72
C PRO A 9 5.58 -27.77 7.66
N ALA A 10 6.12 -28.97 7.43
CA ALA A 10 7.21 -29.53 8.23
C ALA A 10 8.58 -28.80 8.03
N GLN A 11 8.76 -28.11 6.91
CA GLN A 11 9.98 -27.36 6.58
C GLN A 11 9.84 -25.85 6.86
N ALA A 12 8.63 -25.40 7.17
CA ALA A 12 8.34 -24.00 7.41
C ALA A 12 8.79 -23.61 8.82
N THR A 13 9.42 -22.44 8.94
CA THR A 13 9.95 -21.95 10.21
C THR A 13 9.24 -20.66 10.59
N GLY A 14 8.78 -20.56 11.83
CA GLY A 14 8.22 -19.32 12.36
C GLY A 14 9.26 -18.20 12.52
N PRO A 15 8.83 -16.94 12.73
CA PRO A 15 7.44 -16.49 12.87
C PRO A 15 6.60 -16.68 11.59
N PHE A 16 5.32 -16.98 11.77
CA PHE A 16 4.37 -17.15 10.66
C PHE A 16 3.52 -15.90 10.47
N VAL A 17 3.21 -15.57 9.22
CA VAL A 17 2.38 -14.41 8.85
C VAL A 17 1.18 -14.88 8.04
N LEU A 18 0.00 -14.42 8.42
CA LEU A 18 -1.23 -14.60 7.65
C LEU A 18 -1.42 -13.38 6.75
N ALA A 19 -1.38 -13.59 5.44
CA ALA A 19 -1.64 -12.53 4.46
C ALA A 19 -3.01 -12.72 3.82
N LEU A 20 -3.75 -11.62 3.68
CA LEU A 20 -5.09 -11.56 3.13
C LEU A 20 -5.10 -10.62 1.91
N ASP A 21 -5.81 -11.02 0.85
CA ASP A 21 -6.01 -10.23 -0.36
C ASP A 21 -7.49 -10.20 -0.73
N VAL A 22 -8.08 -9.00 -0.76
CA VAL A 22 -9.42 -8.77 -1.28
C VAL A 22 -9.30 -8.16 -2.67
N GLY A 23 -9.30 -9.03 -3.67
CA GLY A 23 -9.35 -8.64 -5.08
C GLY A 23 -10.78 -8.45 -5.58
N SER A 24 -10.96 -8.27 -6.89
CA SER A 24 -12.28 -8.07 -7.51
C SER A 24 -13.08 -9.35 -7.77
N SER A 25 -12.47 -10.52 -7.57
CA SER A 25 -13.05 -11.84 -7.92
C SER A 25 -13.03 -12.83 -6.75
N GLY A 26 -12.78 -12.31 -5.55
CA GLY A 26 -12.70 -13.12 -4.35
C GLY A 26 -11.66 -12.64 -3.35
N THR A 27 -11.90 -13.07 -2.13
CA THR A 27 -11.06 -12.91 -0.95
C THR A 27 -10.13 -14.11 -0.83
N ARG A 28 -8.84 -13.88 -0.61
CA ARG A 28 -7.81 -14.90 -0.49
C ARG A 28 -7.10 -14.78 0.85
N SER A 29 -6.66 -15.92 1.37
CA SER A 29 -5.76 -16.00 2.52
C SER A 29 -4.59 -16.93 2.19
N GLY A 30 -3.44 -16.69 2.79
CA GLY A 30 -2.28 -17.55 2.69
C GLY A 30 -1.36 -17.42 3.90
N LEU A 31 -0.81 -18.55 4.34
CA LEU A 31 0.20 -18.59 5.39
C LEU A 31 1.61 -18.51 4.80
N TYR A 32 2.47 -17.70 5.42
CA TYR A 32 3.86 -17.51 5.02
C TYR A 32 4.78 -17.75 6.22
N ASP A 33 5.95 -18.32 5.95
CA ASP A 33 6.99 -18.55 6.95
C ASP A 33 7.89 -17.32 7.17
N ALA A 34 8.88 -17.44 8.06
CA ALA A 34 9.82 -16.37 8.41
C ALA A 34 10.67 -15.84 7.24
N ARG A 35 10.71 -16.56 6.11
CA ARG A 35 11.42 -16.17 4.89
C ARG A 35 10.45 -15.68 3.81
N ALA A 36 9.21 -15.38 4.18
CA ALA A 36 8.12 -15.00 3.29
C ALA A 36 7.84 -16.06 2.21
N ARG A 37 8.09 -17.34 2.50
CA ARG A 37 7.76 -18.44 1.58
C ARG A 37 6.33 -18.90 1.85
N PRO A 38 5.48 -19.07 0.82
CA PRO A 38 4.15 -19.62 1.00
C PRO A 38 4.22 -21.03 1.59
N VAL A 39 3.43 -21.30 2.64
CA VAL A 39 3.32 -22.64 3.20
C VAL A 39 2.31 -23.44 2.38
N ARG A 40 2.74 -24.58 1.85
CA ARG A 40 1.94 -25.45 0.97
C ARG A 40 0.61 -25.83 1.62
N LYS A 41 -0.44 -25.81 0.80
CA LYS A 41 -1.84 -26.14 1.17
C LYS A 41 -2.50 -25.19 2.17
N LEU A 42 -1.76 -24.29 2.82
CA LEU A 42 -2.30 -23.31 3.76
C LEU A 42 -2.67 -22.00 3.03
N LYS A 43 -3.63 -22.14 2.13
CA LYS A 43 -4.23 -21.03 1.38
C LYS A 43 -5.71 -21.29 1.14
N ALA A 44 -6.52 -20.25 1.16
CA ALA A 44 -7.94 -20.34 0.86
C ALA A 44 -8.37 -19.25 -0.11
N LYS A 45 -9.50 -19.47 -0.79
CA LYS A 45 -10.16 -18.47 -1.63
C LYS A 45 -11.67 -18.58 -1.47
N ARG A 46 -12.31 -17.47 -1.15
CA ARG A 46 -13.77 -17.28 -1.21
C ARG A 46 -14.10 -16.43 -2.44
N PRO A 47 -14.85 -16.95 -3.44
CA PRO A 47 -15.19 -16.17 -4.63
C PRO A 47 -16.32 -15.17 -4.34
N HIS A 48 -16.24 -14.01 -4.98
CA HIS A 48 -17.33 -13.03 -5.02
C HIS A 48 -17.35 -12.32 -6.37
N ALA A 49 -18.37 -11.51 -6.61
CA ALA A 49 -18.49 -10.66 -7.79
C ALA A 49 -19.04 -9.29 -7.41
N PHE A 50 -18.64 -8.27 -8.15
CA PHE A 50 -19.25 -6.95 -8.05
C PHE A 50 -20.62 -6.95 -8.72
N ARG A 51 -21.58 -6.26 -8.10
CA ARG A 51 -22.81 -5.85 -8.77
C ARG A 51 -22.49 -4.71 -9.72
N THR A 52 -22.62 -4.96 -11.02
CA THR A 52 -22.39 -3.98 -12.09
C THR A 52 -23.65 -3.71 -12.87
N LEU A 53 -23.92 -2.44 -13.21
CA LEU A 53 -25.07 -2.04 -14.02
C LEU A 53 -24.64 -1.13 -15.18
N ALA A 54 -25.47 -1.05 -16.22
CA ALA A 54 -25.19 -0.24 -17.41
C ALA A 54 -25.03 1.27 -17.13
N ASN A 55 -25.59 1.78 -16.03
CA ASN A 55 -25.47 3.18 -15.63
C ASN A 55 -24.13 3.52 -14.93
N GLY A 56 -23.15 2.61 -14.95
CA GLY A 56 -21.85 2.81 -14.31
C GLY A 56 -21.77 2.39 -12.84
N THR A 57 -22.83 1.79 -12.29
CA THR A 57 -22.79 1.22 -10.92
C THR A 57 -21.75 0.12 -10.84
N SER A 58 -20.92 0.15 -9.80
CA SER A 58 -20.07 -0.97 -9.39
C SER A 58 -19.96 -1.02 -7.86
N THR A 59 -20.61 -2.01 -7.27
CA THR A 59 -20.72 -2.13 -5.81
C THR A 59 -20.57 -3.56 -5.33
N ILE A 60 -20.12 -3.75 -4.09
CA ILE A 60 -20.16 -5.04 -3.39
C ILE A 60 -20.70 -4.84 -1.96
N ASP A 61 -21.27 -5.88 -1.37
CA ASP A 61 -21.71 -5.85 0.02
C ASP A 61 -20.48 -5.92 0.97
N PRO A 62 -20.25 -4.90 1.83
CA PRO A 62 -19.10 -4.89 2.72
C PRO A 62 -19.20 -5.94 3.84
N ASP A 63 -20.40 -6.32 4.29
CA ASP A 63 -20.59 -7.36 5.31
C ASP A 63 -20.33 -8.74 4.72
N GLN A 64 -20.75 -8.98 3.48
CA GLN A 64 -20.40 -10.19 2.74
C GLN A 64 -18.89 -10.39 2.68
N VAL A 65 -18.12 -9.37 2.26
CA VAL A 65 -16.66 -9.47 2.17
C VAL A 65 -16.01 -9.64 3.53
N THR A 66 -16.54 -8.98 4.57
CA THR A 66 -16.04 -9.14 5.94
C THR A 66 -16.19 -10.58 6.43
N GLU A 67 -17.33 -11.21 6.15
CA GLU A 67 -17.57 -12.61 6.47
C GLU A 67 -16.66 -13.53 5.65
N GLU A 68 -16.45 -13.26 4.36
CA GLU A 68 -15.51 -14.00 3.53
C GLU A 68 -14.07 -13.95 4.05
N ILE A 69 -13.62 -12.80 4.56
CA ILE A 69 -12.31 -12.67 5.22
C ILE A 69 -12.26 -13.60 6.43
N GLY A 70 -13.28 -13.56 7.29
CA GLY A 70 -13.36 -14.43 8.46
C GLY A 70 -13.30 -15.91 8.08
N GLN A 71 -14.06 -16.32 7.07
CA GLN A 71 -14.08 -17.70 6.57
C GLN A 71 -12.76 -18.11 5.89
N ALA A 72 -12.08 -17.20 5.21
CA ALA A 72 -10.78 -17.48 4.62
C ALA A 72 -9.68 -17.64 5.70
N ILE A 73 -9.80 -16.94 6.84
CA ILE A 73 -8.97 -17.17 8.02
C ILE A 73 -9.28 -18.54 8.61
N ASP A 74 -10.57 -18.86 8.81
CA ASP A 74 -11.02 -20.17 9.33
C ASP A 74 -10.44 -21.34 8.51
N ASP A 75 -10.53 -21.28 7.16
CA ASP A 75 -10.04 -22.34 6.27
C ASP A 75 -8.54 -22.63 6.40
N VAL A 76 -7.73 -21.58 6.64
CA VAL A 76 -6.27 -21.70 6.81
C VAL A 76 -5.94 -22.20 8.21
N LEU A 77 -6.58 -21.64 9.24
CA LEU A 77 -6.28 -21.97 10.63
C LEU A 77 -6.87 -23.33 11.06
N ALA A 78 -7.88 -23.84 10.35
CA ALA A 78 -8.36 -25.22 10.54
C ALA A 78 -7.31 -26.29 10.18
N GLN A 79 -6.24 -25.91 9.47
CA GLN A 79 -5.16 -26.80 9.04
C GLN A 79 -3.81 -26.43 9.67
N PHE A 80 -3.78 -25.48 10.62
CA PHE A 80 -2.55 -24.97 11.22
C PHE A 80 -2.76 -24.57 12.69
N ASP A 81 -2.06 -25.24 13.59
CA ASP A 81 -2.18 -25.03 15.04
C ASP A 81 -1.09 -24.15 15.64
N GLY A 82 -0.14 -23.66 14.82
CA GLY A 82 0.98 -22.85 15.28
C GLY A 82 0.58 -21.38 15.55
N PRO A 83 1.38 -20.64 16.34
CA PRO A 83 1.15 -19.22 16.57
C PRO A 83 1.42 -18.41 15.30
N ILE A 84 0.56 -17.42 15.05
CA ILE A 84 0.73 -16.42 13.99
C ILE A 84 1.29 -15.15 14.62
N ALA A 85 2.40 -14.68 14.09
CA ALA A 85 3.06 -13.47 14.59
C ALA A 85 2.45 -12.19 14.02
N GLY A 86 1.85 -12.25 12.83
CA GLY A 86 1.24 -11.06 12.23
C GLY A 86 0.17 -11.35 11.19
N VAL A 87 -0.75 -10.40 11.03
CA VAL A 87 -1.83 -10.42 10.05
C VAL A 87 -1.77 -9.15 9.21
N ALA A 88 -1.69 -9.31 7.90
CA ALA A 88 -1.69 -8.22 6.94
C ALA A 88 -2.81 -8.39 5.92
N LEU A 89 -3.43 -7.28 5.54
CA LEU A 89 -4.53 -7.22 4.58
C LEU A 89 -4.21 -6.21 3.49
N ASP A 90 -4.31 -6.64 2.24
CA ASP A 90 -4.50 -5.73 1.11
C ASP A 90 -5.92 -5.84 0.56
N THR A 91 -6.37 -4.75 -0.07
CA THR A 91 -7.65 -4.72 -0.78
C THR A 91 -7.50 -3.95 -2.08
N PHE A 92 -8.42 -4.18 -3.02
CA PHE A 92 -8.58 -3.28 -4.16
C PHE A 92 -8.72 -1.83 -3.69
N ALA A 93 -7.92 -0.94 -4.27
CA ALA A 93 -7.83 0.44 -3.84
C ALA A 93 -9.11 1.25 -4.13
N SER A 94 -9.24 2.40 -3.45
CA SER A 94 -10.34 3.37 -3.65
C SER A 94 -11.77 2.80 -3.48
N SER A 95 -11.89 1.84 -2.56
CA SER A 95 -13.19 1.45 -2.01
C SER A 95 -13.72 2.54 -1.06
N LEU A 96 -15.04 2.64 -0.93
CA LEU A 96 -15.69 3.52 0.04
C LEU A 96 -16.91 2.82 0.66
N VAL A 97 -16.97 2.84 1.98
CA VAL A 97 -18.09 2.36 2.80
C VAL A 97 -18.48 3.47 3.76
N GLY A 98 -19.77 3.80 3.82
CA GLY A 98 -20.36 4.69 4.80
C GLY A 98 -20.87 3.89 5.99
N VAL A 99 -20.43 4.28 7.19
CA VAL A 99 -20.67 3.56 8.45
C VAL A 99 -21.34 4.49 9.44
N ASP A 100 -22.36 3.97 10.13
CA ASP A 100 -23.09 4.71 11.18
C ASP A 100 -22.34 4.74 12.52
N ALA A 101 -22.99 5.29 13.55
CA ALA A 101 -22.43 5.40 14.89
C ALA A 101 -22.23 4.04 15.59
N ASP A 102 -22.98 3.02 15.20
CA ASP A 102 -22.93 1.67 15.78
C ASP A 102 -21.88 0.78 15.07
N GLY A 103 -21.19 1.33 14.06
CA GLY A 103 -20.21 0.58 13.28
C GLY A 103 -20.86 -0.38 12.28
N ALA A 104 -22.10 -0.12 11.85
CA ALA A 104 -22.76 -0.84 10.78
C ALA A 104 -22.62 -0.10 9.44
N ALA A 105 -22.37 -0.85 8.36
CA ALA A 105 -22.41 -0.28 7.03
C ALA A 105 -23.85 0.14 6.67
N ILE A 106 -24.02 1.40 6.28
CA ILE A 106 -25.30 1.94 5.80
C ILE A 106 -25.27 2.28 4.30
N THR A 107 -24.15 1.96 3.64
CA THR A 107 -24.01 2.01 2.19
C THR A 107 -23.45 0.67 1.69
N PRO A 108 -23.62 0.34 0.39
CA PRO A 108 -22.74 -0.66 -0.21
C PRO A 108 -21.28 -0.19 -0.18
N CYS A 109 -20.33 -1.09 -0.45
CA CYS A 109 -18.98 -0.71 -0.82
C CYS A 109 -18.97 -0.26 -2.28
N TYR A 110 -18.73 1.04 -2.51
CA TYR A 110 -18.48 1.59 -3.84
C TYR A 110 -17.06 1.20 -4.28
N THR A 111 -16.90 0.57 -5.44
CA THR A 111 -15.58 0.11 -5.92
C THR A 111 -14.88 1.19 -6.75
N TYR A 112 -13.60 0.97 -7.07
CA TYR A 112 -12.84 1.82 -8.01
C TYR A 112 -13.47 1.92 -9.41
N ALA A 113 -14.35 0.99 -9.77
CA ALA A 113 -14.99 0.93 -11.08
C ALA A 113 -16.35 1.64 -11.13
N ASP A 114 -16.85 2.17 -10.01
CA ASP A 114 -18.08 2.94 -10.00
C ASP A 114 -17.85 4.29 -10.70
N SER A 115 -18.56 4.53 -11.80
CA SER A 115 -18.38 5.70 -12.66
C SER A 115 -19.54 6.68 -12.64
N ARG A 116 -20.52 6.48 -11.74
CA ARG A 116 -21.71 7.35 -11.62
C ARG A 116 -21.36 8.80 -11.30
N CYS A 117 -20.21 9.02 -10.66
CA CYS A 117 -19.70 10.34 -10.31
C CYS A 117 -18.99 11.09 -11.47
N ALA A 118 -19.11 10.62 -12.72
CA ALA A 118 -18.48 11.27 -13.88
C ALA A 118 -18.87 12.77 -14.05
N PRO A 119 -20.12 13.21 -13.84
CA PRO A 119 -20.44 14.64 -13.87
C PRO A 119 -19.69 15.44 -12.81
N GLN A 120 -19.47 14.87 -11.62
CA GLN A 120 -18.76 15.52 -10.52
C GLN A 120 -17.26 15.60 -10.78
N VAL A 121 -16.68 14.69 -11.57
CA VAL A 121 -15.31 14.83 -12.08
C VAL A 121 -15.19 16.09 -12.95
N ASN A 122 -16.14 16.31 -13.86
CA ASN A 122 -16.13 17.50 -14.72
C ASN A 122 -16.32 18.78 -13.92
N TYR A 123 -17.20 18.75 -12.92
CA TYR A 123 -17.38 19.88 -12.00
C TYR A 123 -16.08 20.19 -11.25
N LEU A 124 -15.42 19.21 -10.64
CA LEU A 124 -14.15 19.41 -9.94
C LEU A 124 -13.07 20.00 -10.86
N LYS A 125 -12.98 19.55 -12.11
CA LYS A 125 -12.06 20.11 -13.12
C LYS A 125 -12.35 21.56 -13.49
N SER A 126 -13.59 22.01 -13.32
CA SER A 126 -13.98 23.41 -13.60
C SER A 126 -13.62 24.37 -12.47
N ILE A 127 -13.45 23.87 -11.25
CA ILE A 127 -13.21 24.70 -10.04
C ILE A 127 -11.83 24.49 -9.41
N LEU A 128 -11.14 23.39 -9.73
CA LEU A 128 -9.79 23.10 -9.27
C LEU A 128 -8.79 23.15 -10.40
N ASN A 129 -7.60 23.68 -10.11
CA ASN A 129 -6.44 23.43 -10.94
C ASN A 129 -6.01 21.96 -10.75
N GLU A 130 -6.12 21.19 -11.83
CA GLU A 130 -5.79 19.77 -11.87
C GLU A 130 -4.32 19.51 -11.54
N ASP A 131 -3.39 20.30 -12.06
CA ASP A 131 -1.96 20.12 -11.81
C ASP A 131 -1.62 20.45 -10.35
N ASP A 132 -2.18 21.52 -9.78
CA ASP A 132 -1.98 21.85 -8.36
C ASP A 132 -2.57 20.76 -7.44
N THR A 133 -3.73 20.21 -7.79
CA THR A 133 -4.36 19.12 -7.03
C THR A 133 -3.52 17.85 -7.12
N GLN A 134 -2.99 17.54 -8.30
CA GLN A 134 -2.07 16.43 -8.49
C GLN A 134 -0.80 16.64 -7.66
N GLN A 135 -0.18 17.82 -7.69
CA GLN A 135 1.03 18.09 -6.91
C GLN A 135 0.82 17.93 -5.40
N ARG A 136 -0.38 18.25 -4.88
CA ARG A 136 -0.71 18.05 -3.47
C ARG A 136 -1.03 16.60 -3.12
N THR A 137 -1.80 15.91 -3.97
CA THR A 137 -2.39 14.60 -3.60
C THR A 137 -1.77 13.38 -4.27
N GLY A 138 -0.99 13.58 -5.33
CA GLY A 138 -0.60 12.54 -6.28
C GLY A 138 -1.66 12.26 -7.35
N THR A 139 -2.92 12.53 -7.08
CA THR A 139 -4.01 12.05 -7.92
C THR A 139 -4.55 13.12 -8.87
N ARG A 140 -4.93 12.66 -10.07
CA ARG A 140 -5.71 13.44 -11.04
C ARG A 140 -7.20 13.25 -10.78
N GLN A 141 -8.05 14.17 -11.24
CA GLN A 141 -9.49 14.09 -11.07
C GLN A 141 -10.06 12.94 -11.92
N HIS A 142 -10.56 11.90 -11.26
CA HIS A 142 -11.04 10.67 -11.89
C HIS A 142 -12.12 9.99 -11.03
N THR A 143 -13.06 9.26 -11.65
CA THR A 143 -14.19 8.60 -10.95
C THR A 143 -13.76 7.53 -9.94
N GLY A 144 -12.55 7.01 -10.13
CA GLY A 144 -11.90 6.07 -9.23
C GLY A 144 -11.29 6.71 -7.98
N TYR A 145 -11.57 7.96 -7.64
CA TYR A 145 -11.13 8.62 -6.41
C TYR A 145 -12.33 9.15 -5.62
N LEU A 146 -12.13 9.46 -4.33
CA LEU A 146 -13.22 9.79 -3.41
C LEU A 146 -13.85 11.18 -3.61
N PRO A 147 -13.12 12.26 -3.97
CA PRO A 147 -13.73 13.59 -4.08
C PRO A 147 -14.97 13.67 -4.98
N PRO A 148 -14.96 13.21 -6.24
CA PRO A 148 -16.17 13.24 -7.07
C PRO A 148 -17.28 12.33 -6.52
N ARG A 149 -16.92 11.23 -5.84
CA ARG A 149 -17.88 10.30 -5.25
C ARG A 149 -18.64 10.91 -4.08
N PHE A 150 -17.98 11.69 -3.23
CA PHE A 150 -18.64 12.40 -2.13
C PHE A 150 -19.63 13.43 -2.65
N LEU A 151 -19.24 14.25 -3.64
CA LEU A 151 -20.16 15.19 -4.28
C LEU A 151 -21.35 14.47 -4.93
N TRP A 152 -21.12 13.30 -5.53
CA TRP A 152 -22.19 12.50 -6.13
C TRP A 152 -23.15 11.98 -5.06
N LEU A 153 -22.64 11.49 -3.92
CA LEU A 153 -23.46 11.00 -2.81
C LEU A 153 -24.31 12.12 -2.20
N GLN A 154 -23.74 13.29 -1.96
CA GLN A 154 -24.49 14.45 -1.47
C GLN A 154 -25.65 14.83 -2.39
N GLN A 155 -25.44 14.75 -3.70
CA GLN A 155 -26.47 15.12 -4.67
C GLN A 155 -27.53 14.03 -4.87
N ASN A 156 -27.16 12.76 -4.78
CA ASN A 156 -28.05 11.64 -5.15
C ASN A 156 -28.68 10.92 -3.95
N ASP A 157 -28.02 10.94 -2.79
CA ASP A 157 -28.53 10.36 -1.54
C ASP A 157 -28.06 11.17 -0.31
N PRO A 158 -28.50 12.45 -0.19
CA PRO A 158 -28.10 13.32 0.91
C PRO A 158 -28.50 12.75 2.28
N ARG A 159 -29.66 12.08 2.36
CA ARG A 159 -30.15 11.50 3.62
C ARG A 159 -29.22 10.43 4.16
N THR A 160 -28.70 9.56 3.31
CA THR A 160 -27.70 8.57 3.75
C THR A 160 -26.38 9.25 4.04
N PHE A 161 -25.94 10.19 3.20
CA PHE A 161 -24.69 10.94 3.42
C PHE A 161 -24.64 11.59 4.81
N ASP A 162 -25.72 12.28 5.20
CA ASP A 162 -25.83 12.97 6.50
C ASP A 162 -25.84 12.01 7.71
N ARG A 163 -26.28 10.76 7.50
CA ARG A 163 -26.30 9.73 8.55
C ARG A 163 -24.96 9.04 8.75
N VAL A 164 -24.04 9.16 7.80
CA VAL A 164 -22.73 8.49 7.89
C VAL A 164 -21.88 9.17 8.95
N ARG A 165 -21.48 8.40 9.96
CA ARG A 165 -20.56 8.87 11.00
C ARG A 165 -19.10 8.69 10.60
N ARG A 166 -18.79 7.66 9.82
CA ARG A 166 -17.43 7.35 9.35
C ARG A 166 -17.43 6.88 7.90
N TRP A 167 -16.49 7.41 7.13
CA TRP A 167 -16.16 6.96 5.78
C TRP A 167 -14.84 6.20 5.81
N MET A 168 -14.82 4.99 5.25
CA MET A 168 -13.63 4.13 5.29
C MET A 168 -13.54 3.24 4.05
N SER A 169 -12.35 2.72 3.77
CA SER A 169 -12.18 1.66 2.76
C SER A 169 -12.77 0.33 3.24
N LEU A 170 -12.91 -0.61 2.30
CA LEU A 170 -13.42 -1.95 2.59
C LEU A 170 -12.55 -2.71 3.60
N GLY A 171 -11.23 -2.62 3.48
CA GLY A 171 -10.31 -3.25 4.42
C GLY A 171 -10.41 -2.63 5.81
N GLU A 172 -10.59 -1.32 5.88
CA GLU A 172 -10.77 -0.64 7.16
C GLU A 172 -12.06 -1.08 7.86
N TYR A 173 -13.16 -1.21 7.10
CA TYR A 173 -14.42 -1.73 7.59
C TYR A 173 -14.27 -3.16 8.12
N ALA A 174 -13.64 -4.04 7.36
CA ALA A 174 -13.40 -5.41 7.78
C ALA A 174 -12.63 -5.48 9.13
N TRP A 175 -11.59 -4.65 9.31
CA TRP A 175 -10.87 -4.56 10.59
C TRP A 175 -11.73 -4.00 11.73
N LEU A 176 -12.53 -2.97 11.47
CA LEU A 176 -13.47 -2.48 12.47
C LEU A 176 -14.42 -3.60 12.95
N LYS A 177 -14.93 -4.42 12.03
CA LYS A 177 -15.84 -5.53 12.36
C LYS A 177 -15.12 -6.72 13.00
N LEU A 178 -13.94 -7.11 12.53
CA LEU A 178 -13.26 -8.32 13.01
C LEU A 178 -12.48 -8.08 14.30
N ILE A 179 -11.74 -6.97 14.38
CA ILE A 179 -10.84 -6.69 15.51
C ILE A 179 -11.24 -5.47 16.33
N GLY A 180 -12.29 -4.72 15.93
CA GLY A 180 -12.84 -3.61 16.72
C GLY A 180 -12.06 -2.30 16.63
N THR A 181 -10.99 -2.26 15.83
CA THR A 181 -10.17 -1.07 15.58
C THR A 181 -9.79 -1.01 14.12
N THR A 182 -9.42 0.16 13.61
CA THR A 182 -8.94 0.30 12.23
C THR A 182 -8.16 1.59 12.03
N ALA A 183 -7.40 1.65 10.95
CA ALA A 183 -6.71 2.83 10.44
C ALA A 183 -6.52 2.69 8.93
N ALA A 184 -6.43 3.81 8.21
CA ALA A 184 -6.09 3.78 6.80
C ALA A 184 -4.57 3.63 6.64
N GLY A 185 -4.09 2.52 6.09
CA GLY A 185 -2.67 2.42 5.72
C GLY A 185 -2.33 3.52 4.72
N THR A 186 -1.12 4.09 4.78
CA THR A 186 -0.77 5.26 3.93
C THR A 186 -1.00 5.02 2.44
N SER A 187 -0.77 3.80 1.95
CA SER A 187 -1.08 3.44 0.56
C SER A 187 -2.58 3.44 0.24
N THR A 188 -3.42 3.03 1.19
CA THR A 188 -4.88 3.09 1.06
C THR A 188 -5.35 4.54 1.04
N ALA A 189 -4.83 5.37 1.97
CA ALA A 189 -5.10 6.80 2.02
C ALA A 189 -4.65 7.51 0.73
N ALA A 190 -3.47 7.20 0.18
CA ALA A 190 -2.98 7.79 -1.06
C ALA A 190 -3.90 7.52 -2.26
N TRP A 191 -4.56 6.36 -2.30
CA TRP A 191 -5.52 6.01 -3.35
C TRP A 191 -6.90 6.64 -3.18
N THR A 192 -7.15 7.40 -2.11
CA THR A 192 -8.41 8.15 -1.96
C THR A 192 -8.46 9.40 -2.84
N GLY A 193 -7.29 9.95 -3.19
CA GLY A 193 -7.17 11.29 -3.76
C GLY A 193 -7.41 12.43 -2.76
N MET A 194 -7.37 12.14 -1.46
CA MET A 194 -7.55 13.10 -0.37
C MET A 194 -6.37 13.11 0.62
N LEU A 195 -5.29 12.39 0.34
CA LEU A 195 -4.05 12.46 1.13
C LEU A 195 -3.21 13.64 0.66
N ASP A 196 -2.79 14.53 1.56
CA ASP A 196 -1.67 15.43 1.35
C ASP A 196 -0.37 14.60 1.39
N ARG A 197 0.26 14.44 0.23
CA ARG A 197 1.44 13.56 0.10
C ARG A 197 2.67 14.07 0.84
N ARG A 198 2.75 15.37 1.15
CA ARG A 198 3.90 15.99 1.83
C ARG A 198 3.79 15.82 3.33
N ASN A 199 2.59 16.02 3.87
CA ASN A 199 2.36 15.96 5.31
C ASN A 199 1.92 14.57 5.80
N GLY A 200 1.45 13.70 4.89
CA GLY A 200 0.92 12.39 5.26
C GLY A 200 -0.42 12.46 6.01
N THR A 201 -1.16 13.56 5.84
CA THR A 201 -2.44 13.84 6.49
C THR A 201 -3.55 14.01 5.46
N TRP A 202 -4.81 14.02 5.88
CA TRP A 202 -5.92 14.36 4.98
C TRP A 202 -5.82 15.82 4.48
N ASP A 203 -5.95 16.03 3.16
CA ASP A 203 -5.96 17.34 2.53
C ASP A 203 -7.22 18.11 2.96
N THR A 204 -7.01 19.14 3.78
CA THR A 204 -8.11 19.86 4.43
C THR A 204 -8.95 20.62 3.40
N THR A 205 -8.33 21.19 2.36
CA THR A 205 -9.06 21.87 1.29
C THR A 205 -10.03 20.95 0.56
N LEU A 206 -9.62 19.72 0.26
CA LEU A 206 -10.49 18.75 -0.40
C LEU A 206 -11.56 18.21 0.53
N CYS A 207 -11.25 18.01 1.83
CA CYS A 207 -12.22 17.64 2.85
C CYS A 207 -13.35 18.69 2.94
N ASP A 208 -12.99 19.96 3.08
CA ASP A 208 -13.93 21.08 3.15
C ASP A 208 -14.76 21.19 1.86
N LEU A 209 -14.10 21.07 0.70
CA LEU A 209 -14.76 21.16 -0.61
C LEU A 209 -15.85 20.10 -0.81
N VAL A 210 -15.61 18.88 -0.32
CA VAL A 210 -16.53 17.76 -0.49
C VAL A 210 -17.41 17.52 0.73
N GLY A 211 -17.39 18.43 1.70
CA GLY A 211 -18.24 18.38 2.90
C GLY A 211 -18.02 17.12 3.73
N VAL A 212 -16.77 16.72 3.93
CA VAL A 212 -16.39 15.58 4.79
C VAL A 212 -15.40 16.06 5.83
N ASP A 213 -15.76 15.93 7.11
CA ASP A 213 -14.84 16.24 8.21
C ASP A 213 -13.73 15.18 8.27
N ARG A 214 -12.52 15.58 8.63
CA ARG A 214 -11.38 14.66 8.74
C ARG A 214 -11.62 13.58 9.80
N GLU A 215 -12.42 13.90 10.82
CA GLU A 215 -12.84 13.01 11.90
C GLU A 215 -13.89 11.98 11.46
N GLN A 216 -14.48 12.15 10.27
CA GLN A 216 -15.26 11.10 9.61
C GLN A 216 -14.36 10.09 8.90
N LEU A 217 -13.14 10.48 8.52
CA LEU A 217 -12.14 9.57 7.93
C LEU A 217 -11.33 8.87 9.03
N SER A 218 -10.69 7.75 8.69
CA SER A 218 -9.81 7.06 9.64
C SER A 218 -8.49 7.81 9.83
N PRO A 219 -7.85 7.65 10.99
CA PRO A 219 -6.46 8.08 11.13
C PRO A 219 -5.60 7.34 10.10
N ILE A 220 -4.63 8.05 9.54
CA ILE A 220 -3.65 7.47 8.62
C ILE A 220 -2.55 6.82 9.44
N ALA A 221 -2.26 5.56 9.18
CA ALA A 221 -1.22 4.79 9.85
C ALA A 221 -0.09 4.43 8.88
N SER A 222 1.13 4.45 9.39
CA SER A 222 2.27 3.85 8.66
C SER A 222 2.00 2.36 8.43
N PRO A 223 2.37 1.78 7.27
CA PRO A 223 2.20 0.35 7.01
C PRO A 223 2.85 -0.58 8.06
N LEU A 224 3.87 -0.09 8.77
CA LEU A 224 4.59 -0.84 9.82
C LEU A 224 4.05 -0.58 11.23
N GLN A 225 3.08 0.32 11.39
CA GLN A 225 2.51 0.64 12.69
C GLN A 225 1.50 -0.46 13.08
N PRO A 226 1.68 -1.12 14.24
CA PRO A 226 0.70 -2.05 14.78
C PRO A 226 -0.64 -1.37 15.08
N LEU A 227 -1.71 -2.12 14.88
CA LEU A 227 -3.04 -1.84 15.40
C LEU A 227 -3.24 -2.62 16.70
N GLU A 228 -4.00 -2.03 17.62
CA GLU A 228 -4.38 -2.63 18.90
C GLU A 228 -5.81 -3.20 18.83
N PRO A 229 -6.00 -4.53 18.69
CA PRO A 229 -7.33 -5.14 18.66
C PRO A 229 -8.16 -4.77 19.90
N ARG A 230 -9.41 -4.37 19.68
CA ARG A 230 -10.39 -4.07 20.75
C ARG A 230 -11.40 -5.21 20.95
N ARG A 231 -11.36 -6.24 20.11
CA ARG A 231 -12.14 -7.47 20.24
C ARG A 231 -11.23 -8.62 20.65
N ALA A 232 -11.79 -9.59 21.37
CA ALA A 232 -11.08 -10.79 21.77
C ALA A 232 -10.94 -11.77 20.58
N VAL A 233 -10.03 -11.44 19.65
CA VAL A 233 -9.79 -12.20 18.41
C VAL A 233 -9.47 -13.67 18.70
N GLY A 234 -8.69 -13.94 19.75
CA GLY A 234 -8.34 -15.26 20.22
C GLY A 234 -9.51 -16.20 20.53
N LYS A 235 -10.72 -15.67 20.76
CA LYS A 235 -11.92 -16.50 20.97
C LYS A 235 -12.35 -17.27 19.72
N ARG A 236 -12.23 -16.65 18.54
CA ARG A 236 -12.51 -17.31 17.24
C ARG A 236 -11.25 -17.98 16.69
N TRP A 237 -10.10 -17.33 16.85
CA TRP A 237 -8.82 -17.78 16.30
C TRP A 237 -7.73 -17.81 17.37
N PRO A 238 -7.61 -18.92 18.14
CA PRO A 238 -6.59 -19.05 19.18
C PRO A 238 -5.16 -18.79 18.68
N GLN A 239 -4.86 -19.16 17.43
CA GLN A 239 -3.56 -18.94 16.78
C GLN A 239 -3.21 -17.46 16.59
N LEU A 240 -4.22 -16.57 16.64
CA LEU A 240 -4.08 -15.12 16.46
C LEU A 240 -4.10 -14.34 17.78
N ALA A 241 -4.11 -15.02 18.94
CA ALA A 241 -4.26 -14.36 20.24
C ALA A 241 -3.18 -13.29 20.50
N ASP A 242 -1.94 -13.56 20.05
CA ASP A 242 -0.79 -12.66 20.20
C ASP A 242 -0.33 -12.05 18.86
N ALA A 243 -1.14 -12.18 17.80
CA ALA A 243 -0.76 -11.69 16.48
C ALA A 243 -0.75 -10.16 16.42
N VAL A 244 0.25 -9.60 15.74
CA VAL A 244 0.31 -8.17 15.43
C VAL A 244 -0.54 -7.87 14.19
N TRP A 245 -1.43 -6.89 14.28
CA TRP A 245 -2.30 -6.50 13.17
C TRP A 245 -1.79 -5.22 12.52
N PHE A 246 -1.84 -5.14 11.19
CA PHE A 246 -1.42 -3.95 10.45
C PHE A 246 -2.59 -3.28 9.75
N ALA A 247 -2.48 -1.98 9.53
CA ALA A 247 -3.45 -1.21 8.77
C ALA A 247 -3.58 -1.76 7.33
N PRO A 248 -4.80 -1.83 6.76
CA PRO A 248 -4.99 -2.31 5.40
C PRO A 248 -4.23 -1.44 4.39
N ILE A 249 -3.56 -2.09 3.45
CA ILE A 249 -2.82 -1.45 2.35
C ILE A 249 -3.53 -1.66 1.01
N SER A 250 -3.08 -0.98 -0.03
CA SER A 250 -3.64 -1.16 -1.37
C SER A 250 -2.96 -2.33 -2.10
N ASP A 251 -3.75 -3.06 -2.87
CA ASP A 251 -3.29 -4.15 -3.75
C ASP A 251 -2.13 -3.73 -4.68
N GLY A 252 -2.14 -2.51 -5.18
CA GLY A 252 -1.07 -1.99 -6.02
C GLY A 252 0.26 -1.82 -5.28
N HIS A 253 0.22 -1.49 -3.99
CA HIS A 253 1.40 -1.33 -3.15
C HIS A 253 1.99 -2.70 -2.79
N SER A 254 1.16 -3.62 -2.30
CA SER A 254 1.57 -5.00 -1.97
C SER A 254 2.10 -5.74 -3.20
N GLN A 255 1.45 -5.60 -4.36
CA GLN A 255 1.92 -6.19 -5.63
C GLN A 255 3.30 -5.67 -6.02
N SER A 256 3.58 -4.38 -5.79
CA SER A 256 4.87 -3.78 -6.15
C SER A 256 5.99 -4.33 -5.26
N ILE A 257 5.77 -4.33 -3.94
CA ILE A 257 6.74 -4.85 -2.97
C ILE A 257 6.93 -6.36 -3.15
N GLY A 258 5.84 -7.12 -3.34
CA GLY A 258 5.88 -8.56 -3.55
C GLY A 258 6.61 -8.98 -4.83
N ALA A 259 6.67 -8.11 -5.83
CA ALA A 259 7.48 -8.30 -7.03
C ALA A 259 8.96 -7.90 -6.87
N GLY A 260 9.36 -7.41 -5.68
CA GLY A 260 10.72 -6.97 -5.38
C GLY A 260 11.00 -5.49 -5.63
N SER A 261 9.98 -4.67 -5.94
CA SER A 261 10.15 -3.21 -6.10
C SER A 261 10.15 -2.54 -4.73
N VAL A 262 11.33 -2.51 -4.13
CA VAL A 262 11.61 -1.86 -2.84
C VAL A 262 12.33 -0.53 -2.98
N ASP A 263 12.73 -0.17 -4.21
CA ASP A 263 13.35 1.11 -4.57
C ASP A 263 13.21 1.39 -6.08
N ALA A 264 13.84 2.47 -6.54
CA ALA A 264 13.75 2.95 -7.92
C ALA A 264 14.50 2.09 -8.95
N SER A 265 15.25 1.08 -8.51
CA SER A 265 15.99 0.17 -9.40
C SER A 265 15.09 -0.84 -10.10
N THR A 266 13.89 -1.08 -9.57
CA THR A 266 12.98 -2.11 -10.06
C THR A 266 11.64 -1.51 -10.46
N ALA A 267 11.29 -1.67 -11.73
CA ALA A 267 9.97 -1.34 -12.26
C ALA A 267 9.10 -2.60 -12.34
N VAL A 268 7.83 -2.48 -11.95
CA VAL A 268 6.84 -3.57 -11.98
C VAL A 268 5.84 -3.28 -13.08
N LEU A 269 5.78 -4.19 -14.06
CA LEU A 269 4.76 -4.19 -15.10
C LEU A 269 3.79 -5.34 -14.86
N SER A 270 2.53 -5.02 -14.60
CA SER A 270 1.43 -5.98 -14.56
C SER A 270 0.62 -5.84 -15.85
N ALA A 271 0.59 -6.91 -16.66
CA ALA A 271 -0.18 -6.98 -17.90
C ALA A 271 -1.19 -8.13 -17.82
N ALA A 272 -2.35 -7.84 -17.24
CA ALA A 272 -3.48 -8.76 -17.19
C ALA A 272 -4.65 -8.17 -17.99
N THR A 273 -5.90 -8.35 -17.54
CA THR A 273 -7.09 -7.69 -18.14
C THR A 273 -6.98 -6.17 -18.11
N SER A 274 -6.18 -5.60 -17.21
CA SER A 274 -5.73 -4.21 -17.23
C SER A 274 -4.22 -4.13 -17.05
N GLY A 275 -3.64 -2.99 -17.44
CA GLY A 275 -2.20 -2.72 -17.33
C GLY A 275 -1.88 -1.75 -16.20
N ALA A 276 -0.80 -2.02 -15.46
CA ALA A 276 -0.23 -1.08 -14.50
C ALA A 276 1.31 -1.11 -14.60
N PHE A 277 1.92 0.07 -14.58
CA PHE A 277 3.37 0.25 -14.51
C PHE A 277 3.70 1.01 -13.22
N ARG A 278 4.56 0.44 -12.37
CA ARG A 278 4.85 0.97 -11.04
C ARG A 278 6.34 1.00 -10.76
N VAL A 279 6.77 2.01 -10.02
CA VAL A 279 8.15 2.15 -9.54
C VAL A 279 8.06 2.67 -8.11
N LEU A 280 8.77 2.07 -7.16
CA LEU A 280 8.93 2.70 -5.86
C LEU A 280 10.06 3.72 -5.95
N VAL A 281 9.89 4.95 -5.48
CA VAL A 281 10.98 5.93 -5.42
C VAL A 281 11.23 6.35 -3.98
N SER A 282 12.48 6.65 -3.66
CA SER A 282 12.85 7.14 -2.32
C SER A 282 12.81 8.66 -2.29
N GLY A 283 12.40 9.21 -1.15
CA GLY A 283 12.35 10.65 -0.88
C GLY A 283 11.07 11.33 -1.34
N ASP A 284 10.98 12.60 -0.97
CA ASP A 284 9.94 13.50 -1.42
C ASP A 284 10.30 14.00 -2.82
N LEU A 285 9.38 13.82 -3.76
CA LEU A 285 9.52 14.47 -5.06
C LEU A 285 8.98 15.89 -4.96
N ASP A 286 9.80 16.87 -5.29
CA ASP A 286 9.36 18.28 -5.30
C ASP A 286 8.18 18.46 -6.25
N ASN A 287 8.30 17.89 -7.45
CA ASN A 287 7.30 17.94 -8.51
C ASN A 287 7.01 16.55 -9.08
N LEU A 288 5.72 16.20 -9.18
CA LEU A 288 5.25 15.05 -9.92
C LEU A 288 5.27 15.35 -11.43
N PRO A 289 5.63 14.41 -12.32
CA PRO A 289 5.54 14.60 -13.75
C PRO A 289 4.09 14.79 -14.22
N ALA A 290 3.87 15.75 -15.11
CA ALA A 290 2.55 16.10 -15.62
C ALA A 290 1.82 14.92 -16.30
N ALA A 291 2.54 13.97 -16.92
CA ALA A 291 1.93 12.93 -17.76
C ALA A 291 1.48 11.64 -17.03
N CYS A 292 1.59 11.55 -15.70
CA CYS A 292 1.30 10.31 -14.98
C CYS A 292 0.25 10.56 -13.88
N GLY A 293 -0.92 9.94 -13.98
CA GLY A 293 -1.83 9.85 -12.83
C GLY A 293 -1.13 9.02 -11.75
N ALA A 294 -0.51 9.69 -10.77
CA ALA A 294 0.56 9.16 -9.95
C ALA A 294 0.14 9.08 -8.50
N THR A 295 -0.44 7.96 -8.07
CA THR A 295 -0.67 7.78 -6.62
C THR A 295 0.67 7.66 -5.91
N ALA A 296 1.03 8.70 -5.16
CA ALA A 296 2.23 8.78 -4.33
C ALA A 296 1.87 8.37 -2.90
N SER A 297 2.35 7.21 -2.45
CA SER A 297 2.21 6.80 -1.03
C SER A 297 3.57 6.83 -0.35
N THR A 298 3.83 7.85 0.46
CA THR A 298 5.02 7.97 1.32
C THR A 298 4.87 7.06 2.53
N SER A 299 5.54 5.90 2.56
CA SER A 299 5.73 5.11 3.79
C SER A 299 7.11 5.39 4.37
N THR A 300 7.18 5.91 5.60
CA THR A 300 8.43 5.93 6.36
C THR A 300 8.69 4.55 6.94
N ALA A 301 9.48 3.72 6.24
CA ALA A 301 10.02 2.48 6.80
C ALA A 301 11.32 2.80 7.55
N ARG A 302 11.27 2.89 8.89
CA ARG A 302 12.47 3.00 9.73
C ARG A 302 13.18 1.66 9.81
N SER A 303 13.96 1.33 8.79
CA SER A 303 15.18 0.53 8.94
C SER A 303 16.41 1.18 8.28
N SER A 304 16.21 2.24 7.47
CA SER A 304 17.31 3.05 6.90
C SER A 304 17.03 4.57 6.83
N GLY A 305 15.90 5.06 7.34
CA GLY A 305 15.69 6.49 7.60
C GLY A 305 15.29 7.38 6.41
N ALA A 306 14.84 6.82 5.28
CA ALA A 306 14.27 7.60 4.18
C ALA A 306 12.77 7.30 3.97
N PRO A 307 11.91 8.31 3.73
CA PRO A 307 10.55 8.09 3.23
C PRO A 307 10.59 7.35 1.88
N SER A 308 9.70 6.38 1.65
CA SER A 308 9.56 5.70 0.36
C SER A 308 8.19 5.99 -0.25
N THR A 309 8.16 6.52 -1.47
CA THR A 309 6.97 6.88 -2.22
C THR A 309 6.68 5.83 -3.29
N THR A 310 5.54 5.13 -3.24
CA THR A 310 5.13 4.26 -4.36
C THR A 310 4.60 5.08 -5.52
N TRP A 311 4.99 4.78 -6.76
CA TRP A 311 4.37 5.30 -7.99
C TRP A 311 3.54 4.24 -8.69
N ALA A 312 2.39 4.63 -9.23
CA ALA A 312 1.69 3.85 -10.23
C ALA A 312 1.21 4.74 -11.36
N ALA A 313 1.48 4.36 -12.62
CA ALA A 313 0.81 4.88 -13.79
C ALA A 313 -0.20 3.84 -14.28
N ARG A 314 -1.47 4.24 -14.43
CA ARG A 314 -2.53 3.41 -15.00
C ARG A 314 -2.84 3.89 -16.42
N SER A 315 -2.55 3.07 -17.42
CA SER A 315 -3.09 3.26 -18.77
C SER A 315 -4.39 2.46 -18.88
N ALA A 316 -5.54 3.14 -18.92
CA ALA A 316 -6.81 2.49 -19.23
C ALA A 316 -6.79 2.04 -20.71
N GLY A 317 -6.65 0.74 -20.95
CA GLY A 317 -6.82 0.17 -22.28
C GLY A 317 -8.30 0.11 -22.64
N SER A 318 -8.82 1.09 -23.38
CA SER A 318 -10.07 0.90 -24.12
C SER A 318 -9.81 -0.10 -25.26
N ARG A 319 -10.72 -1.06 -25.47
CA ARG A 319 -10.69 -1.93 -26.66
C ARG A 319 -10.56 -1.04 -27.91
N ARG A 320 -9.52 -1.26 -28.69
CA ARG A 320 -9.31 -0.57 -29.98
C ARG A 320 -10.45 -0.95 -30.93
N PRO A 321 -11.11 0.01 -31.58
CA PRO A 321 -11.87 -0.26 -32.79
C PRO A 321 -10.92 -0.81 -33.86
N SER A 322 -11.34 -1.84 -34.58
CA SER A 322 -10.61 -2.40 -35.72
C SER A 322 -10.38 -1.32 -36.78
N GLY A 323 -9.12 -1.04 -37.14
CA GLY A 323 -8.77 -0.18 -38.29
C GLY A 323 -7.76 0.96 -38.06
N CYS A 324 -7.24 1.18 -36.85
CA CYS A 324 -6.27 2.25 -36.61
C CYS A 324 -4.81 1.86 -36.98
N PRO A 325 -4.06 2.67 -37.76
CA PRO A 325 -2.66 2.40 -38.09
C PRO A 325 -1.76 2.31 -36.85
N ARG A 326 -0.66 1.55 -36.96
CA ARG A 326 0.37 1.45 -35.91
C ARG A 326 1.14 2.79 -35.81
N PRO A 327 1.34 3.37 -34.61
CA PRO A 327 2.35 4.40 -34.45
C PRO A 327 3.73 3.73 -34.57
N THR A 328 4.54 4.18 -35.52
CA THR A 328 5.86 3.62 -35.81
C THR A 328 6.98 4.21 -34.96
N ASN A 329 6.72 5.15 -34.06
CA ASN A 329 7.73 5.70 -33.15
C ASN A 329 7.12 6.01 -31.78
N TRP A 330 7.42 5.17 -30.80
CA TRP A 330 7.27 5.51 -29.39
C TRP A 330 8.66 5.73 -28.81
N THR A 331 9.02 6.98 -28.56
CA THR A 331 10.26 7.37 -27.87
C THR A 331 9.88 7.78 -26.45
N PRO A 332 10.45 7.17 -25.40
CA PRO A 332 10.18 7.59 -24.02
C PRO A 332 10.67 9.03 -23.78
N PRO A 333 9.98 9.82 -22.94
CA PRO A 333 10.26 11.25 -22.77
C PRO A 333 11.49 11.58 -21.89
N TRP A 334 12.39 10.63 -21.63
CA TRP A 334 13.51 10.81 -20.72
C TRP A 334 14.83 11.02 -21.48
N PRO A 335 15.71 11.96 -21.09
CA PRO A 335 17.11 11.89 -21.48
C PRO A 335 17.74 10.63 -20.83
N PRO A 336 18.69 9.95 -21.49
CA PRO A 336 19.30 8.74 -20.94
C PRO A 336 20.03 9.04 -19.63
N ILE A 337 19.53 8.49 -18.53
CA ILE A 337 20.19 8.54 -17.22
C ILE A 337 21.17 7.37 -17.15
N LEU A 338 22.26 7.39 -17.92
CA LEU A 338 23.48 6.60 -17.69
C LEU A 338 24.65 7.25 -18.45
N PRO A 339 25.88 7.27 -17.90
CA PRO A 339 27.05 7.72 -18.64
C PRO A 339 27.28 6.79 -19.85
N ARG A 340 27.41 7.37 -21.04
CA ARG A 340 27.88 6.66 -22.23
C ARG A 340 29.35 6.32 -22.03
N ASP A 341 29.63 5.12 -21.53
CA ASP A 341 30.81 4.36 -21.94
C ASP A 341 30.73 2.91 -21.43
N SER A 342 30.30 2.01 -22.31
CA SER A 342 30.92 0.69 -22.48
C SER A 342 30.24 -0.03 -23.66
N ARG A 343 31.02 -0.25 -24.72
CA ARG A 343 30.62 -1.07 -25.87
C ARG A 343 30.52 -2.52 -25.40
N TRP A 344 29.36 -3.13 -25.52
CA TRP A 344 29.22 -4.58 -25.49
C TRP A 344 28.69 -5.07 -26.84
N CYS A 345 29.61 -5.63 -27.63
CA CYS A 345 29.30 -6.37 -28.84
C CYS A 345 28.62 -7.70 -28.49
N CYS A 346 27.38 -7.89 -28.94
CA CYS A 346 26.78 -9.21 -29.03
C CYS A 346 27.28 -9.91 -30.29
N ARG A 347 28.20 -10.87 -30.15
CA ARG A 347 28.32 -12.01 -31.09
C ARG A 347 27.93 -13.27 -30.32
N GLY A 348 26.78 -13.83 -30.67
CA GLY A 348 26.44 -15.19 -30.28
C GLY A 348 27.09 -16.19 -31.23
N SER A 349 27.56 -17.30 -30.68
CA SER A 349 27.46 -18.62 -31.31
C SER A 349 27.59 -19.72 -30.24
N PRO A 350 26.98 -20.90 -30.45
CA PRO A 350 26.57 -21.79 -29.36
C PRO A 350 27.57 -22.91 -29.04
N ALA A 351 27.37 -23.46 -27.83
CA ALA A 351 27.61 -24.83 -27.38
C ALA A 351 28.91 -25.56 -27.77
N SER A 352 29.77 -25.85 -26.79
CA SER A 352 30.08 -27.22 -26.30
C SER A 352 31.42 -27.27 -25.52
N ALA A 353 31.52 -28.29 -24.65
CA ALA A 353 32.72 -28.84 -24.01
C ALA A 353 33.40 -28.08 -22.84
N ARG A 354 33.31 -28.70 -21.64
CA ARG A 354 34.35 -28.71 -20.59
C ARG A 354 35.48 -29.69 -21.01
N PRO A 355 36.65 -29.82 -20.32
CA PRO A 355 37.12 -29.24 -19.05
C PRO A 355 38.61 -28.77 -19.04
N ALA A 356 39.08 -28.38 -17.85
CA ALA A 356 40.44 -28.57 -17.29
C ALA A 356 41.34 -27.32 -17.12
N GLY A 357 41.65 -27.07 -15.84
CA GLY A 357 42.97 -26.74 -15.29
C GLY A 357 43.74 -25.53 -15.84
N TRP A 358 44.04 -24.57 -14.95
CA TRP A 358 45.38 -24.43 -14.36
C TRP A 358 45.42 -23.25 -13.38
N ALA A 359 46.36 -23.37 -12.45
CA ALA A 359 46.51 -22.59 -11.23
C ALA A 359 47.48 -21.41 -11.37
N ARG A 360 47.56 -20.66 -10.25
CA ARG A 360 48.64 -19.74 -9.79
C ARG A 360 48.43 -18.26 -10.16
N ARG A 361 48.08 -17.44 -9.16
CA ARG A 361 48.94 -16.71 -8.20
C ARG A 361 49.60 -15.48 -8.83
N ALA A 362 49.27 -14.30 -8.30
CA ALA A 362 50.27 -13.37 -7.79
C ALA A 362 49.59 -12.40 -6.80
N ALA A 363 50.06 -12.46 -5.56
CA ALA A 363 49.89 -11.43 -4.56
C ALA A 363 51.03 -10.42 -4.68
N CYS A 364 50.79 -9.17 -4.29
CA CYS A 364 51.73 -8.23 -3.68
C CYS A 364 50.90 -7.04 -3.16
N SER A 365 50.70 -6.89 -1.84
CA SER A 365 51.60 -6.33 -0.82
C SER A 365 51.46 -4.78 -0.77
N THR A 366 50.72 -4.25 0.22
CA THR A 366 51.14 -3.77 1.55
C THR A 366 52.02 -2.50 1.57
N GLY A 367 51.60 -1.52 2.38
CA GLY A 367 52.42 -0.44 2.93
C GLY A 367 51.57 0.76 3.35
N SER A 368 51.12 0.87 4.62
CA SER A 368 51.79 1.52 5.76
C SER A 368 51.75 3.05 5.71
N ARG A 369 51.48 3.87 6.75
CA ARG A 369 50.98 3.80 8.14
C ARG A 369 50.83 5.30 8.60
N PRO A 370 50.34 5.62 9.81
CA PRO A 370 49.64 6.87 10.15
C PRO A 370 50.52 7.94 10.84
N ARG A 371 49.95 9.13 11.11
CA ARG A 371 50.51 10.10 12.09
C ARG A 371 49.49 10.55 13.13
N ARG A 372 49.91 10.40 14.40
CA ARG A 372 49.35 10.94 15.66
C ARG A 372 49.83 12.39 15.89
N ARG A 373 49.07 13.14 16.70
CA ARG A 373 49.49 13.94 17.89
C ARG A 373 48.22 14.10 18.76
N ARG A 374 48.10 13.50 19.97
CA ARG A 374 48.53 13.97 21.33
C ARG A 374 48.23 15.46 21.54
N SER A 375 47.66 15.97 22.63
CA SER A 375 47.30 15.52 24.00
C SER A 375 46.54 16.69 24.66
N SER A 376 45.58 16.52 25.55
CA SER A 376 45.86 16.43 27.00
C SER A 376 44.55 16.24 27.79
N SER A 377 44.68 15.44 28.84
CA SER A 377 43.75 15.10 29.91
C SER A 377 43.80 16.09 31.06
N THR A 378 42.71 16.27 31.81
CA THR A 378 42.59 16.04 33.29
C THR A 378 41.19 16.43 33.79
N GLY A 379 40.54 15.54 34.56
CA GLY A 379 39.23 15.76 35.21
C GLY A 379 39.32 16.39 36.63
N PRO A 380 38.46 15.99 37.59
CA PRO A 380 37.24 16.69 38.07
C PRO A 380 37.33 16.97 39.61
N PRO A 381 36.25 16.98 40.44
CA PRO A 381 34.93 17.67 40.48
C PRO A 381 34.74 18.49 41.80
N SER A 382 33.62 19.22 42.00
CA SER A 382 32.93 19.27 43.33
C SER A 382 31.63 20.11 43.36
N ARG A 383 30.60 19.52 44.03
CA ARG A 383 29.64 20.02 45.07
C ARG A 383 29.07 21.44 44.91
N GLY A 384 27.81 21.76 45.21
CA GLY A 384 26.61 21.15 45.82
C GLY A 384 25.46 22.13 45.48
N SER A 385 24.24 22.16 46.00
CA SER A 385 23.47 21.48 47.03
C SER A 385 22.07 22.15 46.99
N ARG A 386 21.03 21.45 47.47
CA ARG A 386 19.72 21.95 47.95
C ARG A 386 18.58 22.21 46.94
N CYS A 387 17.62 21.28 46.98
CA CYS A 387 16.16 21.50 46.97
C CYS A 387 15.71 22.06 48.36
N PRO A 388 14.41 22.37 48.66
CA PRO A 388 13.18 22.45 47.83
C PRO A 388 12.23 23.63 48.21
N THR A 389 10.95 23.56 47.78
CA THR A 389 9.71 24.23 48.26
C THR A 389 9.45 25.67 47.76
N SER A 390 8.25 26.16 47.41
CA SER A 390 6.84 25.72 47.55
C SER A 390 5.91 26.73 46.84
N GLY A 391 4.67 26.33 46.52
CA GLY A 391 3.46 27.19 46.44
C GLY A 391 3.16 27.78 45.06
N SER A 392 2.12 27.38 44.32
CA SER A 392 0.65 27.43 44.54
C SER A 392 -0.03 28.65 43.90
N CYS A 393 -0.91 28.33 42.94
CA CYS A 393 -2.23 28.92 42.64
C CYS A 393 -2.42 30.30 41.98
N ALA A 394 -3.48 30.28 41.16
CA ALA A 394 -4.27 31.36 40.53
C ALA A 394 -3.63 31.99 39.28
N SER A 395 -4.31 32.06 38.12
CA SER A 395 -5.75 32.11 37.84
C SER A 395 -6.09 31.40 36.53
#